data_AF-A0A1E3JPH6-F1
#
_entry.id   AF-A0A1E3JPH6-F1
#
_cell.length_a   1.000
_cell.length_b   1.000
_cell.length_c   1.000
_cell.angle_alpha   90.00
_cell.angle_beta   90.00
_cell.angle_gamma   90.00
#
_symmetry.space_group_name_H-M   'P 1'
#
loop_
_entity.id
_entity.type
_entity.pdbx_description
1 polymer ?
#
loop_
_entity_poly.entity_id
_entity_poly.type
_entity_poly.pdbx_seq_one_letter_code
_entity_poly.pdbx_strand_id
1 'polypeptide(L)'
;MNWLDPPAEPPNEDPPQNPLQPSISNLNYWAARLTPLHDPAPGYSPPSHSEGGEGKEGKEVVFVTCNRVGKEAGTKFIGTSSVLSMSSDPSRIELIDCCNISEERVLLAEV
;
A
#
# COMPACT_ATOMS: atom_id res chain seq x y z
N MET A 1 -12.10 -23.32 37.11
CA MET A 1 -11.42 -22.77 35.92
C MET A 1 -11.59 -23.75 34.78
N ASN A 2 -12.29 -23.35 33.72
CA ASN A 2 -12.56 -24.17 32.54
C ASN A 2 -11.35 -24.07 31.59
N TRP A 3 -10.64 -25.17 31.37
CA TRP A 3 -9.43 -25.21 30.52
C TRP A 3 -9.73 -25.07 29.01
N LEU A 4 -11.01 -25.14 28.65
CA LEU A 4 -11.49 -25.06 27.26
C LEU A 4 -11.71 -23.62 26.77
N ASP A 5 -11.62 -22.62 27.65
CA ASP A 5 -11.75 -21.23 27.24
C ASP A 5 -10.40 -20.78 26.66
N PRO A 6 -10.33 -20.37 25.39
CA PRO A 6 -9.10 -19.82 24.84
C PRO A 6 -8.67 -18.63 25.70
N PRO A 7 -7.35 -18.43 25.91
CA PRO A 7 -6.86 -17.25 26.61
C PRO A 7 -7.47 -16.02 25.95
N ALA A 8 -7.99 -15.10 26.75
CA ALA A 8 -8.53 -13.84 26.25
C ALA A 8 -7.53 -13.25 25.26
N GLU A 9 -7.99 -12.95 24.03
CA GLU A 9 -7.15 -12.32 23.04
C GLU A 9 -6.52 -11.08 23.68
N PRO A 10 -5.19 -10.91 23.57
CA PRO A 10 -4.55 -9.74 24.13
C PRO A 10 -5.26 -8.50 23.56
N PRO A 11 -5.47 -7.45 24.37
CA PRO A 11 -6.11 -6.23 23.88
C PRO A 11 -5.36 -5.78 22.64
N ASN A 12 -6.04 -5.81 21.50
CA ASN A 12 -5.53 -5.39 20.21
C ASN A 12 -5.55 -3.85 20.17
N GLU A 13 -4.87 -3.24 21.13
CA GLU A 13 -4.64 -1.80 21.12
C GLU A 13 -3.42 -1.56 20.26
N ASP A 14 -3.65 -1.51 18.94
CA ASP A 14 -2.70 -0.89 18.03
C ASP A 14 -2.26 0.44 18.66
N PRO A 15 -0.94 0.73 18.70
CA PRO A 15 -0.45 1.95 19.30
C PRO A 15 -1.20 3.15 18.70
N PRO A 16 -1.54 4.16 19.53
CA PRO A 16 -2.34 5.29 19.09
C PRO A 16 -1.68 5.96 17.88
N GLN A 17 -2.33 5.87 16.72
CA GLN A 17 -1.82 6.43 15.48
C GLN A 17 -2.05 7.94 15.46
N ASN A 18 -1.03 8.70 15.05
CA ASN A 18 -1.15 10.13 14.85
C ASN A 18 -2.09 10.41 13.65
N PRO A 19 -3.25 11.09 13.87
CA PRO A 19 -4.21 11.35 12.80
C PRO A 19 -3.66 12.22 11.66
N LEU A 20 -2.60 12.99 11.92
CA LEU A 20 -1.96 13.89 10.96
C LEU A 20 -0.86 13.23 10.12
N GLN A 21 -0.63 11.93 10.31
CA GLN A 21 0.37 11.17 9.56
C GLN A 21 -0.31 10.07 8.74
N PRO A 22 0.30 9.62 7.64
CA PRO A 22 -0.13 8.43 6.92
C PRO A 22 0.11 7.17 7.77
N SER A 23 -0.62 6.10 7.48
CA SER A 23 -0.33 4.79 8.05
C SER A 23 0.86 4.14 7.34
N ILE A 24 2.04 4.23 7.97
CA ILE A 24 3.27 3.60 7.46
C ILE A 24 3.08 2.08 7.30
N SER A 25 2.35 1.44 8.22
CA SER A 25 2.07 0.00 8.13
C SER A 25 1.26 -0.36 6.90
N ASN A 26 0.27 0.46 6.51
CA ASN A 26 -0.53 0.20 5.30
C ASN A 26 0.24 0.52 4.02
N LEU A 27 1.05 1.59 4.00
CA LEU A 27 1.94 1.87 2.87
C LEU A 27 2.88 0.69 2.61
N ASN A 28 3.52 0.17 3.67
CA ASN A 28 4.39 -0.99 3.57
C ASN A 28 3.63 -2.26 3.18
N TYR A 29 2.42 -2.44 3.71
CA TYR A 29 1.57 -3.57 3.34
C TYR A 29 1.21 -3.54 1.86
N TRP A 30 0.77 -2.40 1.32
CA TRP A 30 0.46 -2.27 -0.10
C TRP A 30 1.69 -2.46 -0.97
N ALA A 31 2.82 -1.84 -0.62
CA ALA A 31 4.09 -2.04 -1.31
C ALA A 31 4.47 -3.54 -1.37
N ALA A 32 4.41 -4.25 -0.26
CA ALA A 32 4.70 -5.70 -0.21
C ALA A 32 3.71 -6.54 -1.03
N ARG A 33 2.45 -6.11 -1.17
CA ARG A 33 1.47 -6.79 -2.04
C ARG A 33 1.73 -6.56 -3.53
N LEU A 34 2.57 -5.59 -3.86
CA LEU A 34 2.97 -5.22 -5.21
C LEU A 34 4.39 -5.70 -5.57
N THR A 35 4.97 -6.62 -4.79
CA THR A 35 6.29 -7.25 -5.06
C THR A 35 6.50 -7.66 -6.52
N PRO A 36 5.54 -8.29 -7.23
CA PRO A 36 5.75 -8.65 -8.63
C PRO A 36 6.01 -7.48 -9.59
N LEU A 37 5.76 -6.23 -9.18
CA LEU A 37 5.97 -5.03 -10.01
C LEU A 37 7.34 -4.38 -9.81
N HIS A 38 8.02 -4.63 -8.68
CA HIS A 38 9.28 -3.96 -8.34
C HIS A 38 10.40 -4.92 -7.90
N ASP A 39 10.06 -6.12 -7.46
CA ASP A 39 11.00 -7.19 -7.12
C ASP A 39 10.41 -8.56 -7.55
N PRO A 40 10.24 -8.76 -8.87
CA PRO A 40 9.66 -9.99 -9.39
C PRO A 40 10.58 -11.20 -9.13
N ALA A 41 9.98 -12.31 -8.69
CA ALA A 41 10.72 -13.57 -8.56
C ALA A 41 11.34 -13.99 -9.91
N PRO A 42 12.51 -14.65 -9.90
CA PRO A 42 13.14 -15.13 -11.13
C PRO A 42 12.17 -15.94 -12.01
N GLY A 43 11.97 -15.50 -13.25
CA GLY A 43 11.07 -16.14 -14.21
C GLY A 43 9.64 -15.60 -14.22
N TYR A 44 9.27 -14.68 -13.31
CA TYR A 44 8.03 -13.93 -13.43
C TYR A 44 8.10 -12.97 -14.61
N SER A 45 7.23 -13.19 -15.60
CA SER A 45 7.04 -12.27 -16.72
C SER A 45 5.70 -11.56 -16.50
N PRO A 46 5.68 -10.24 -16.27
CA PRO A 46 4.42 -9.52 -16.20
C PRO A 46 3.67 -9.67 -17.54
N PRO A 47 2.32 -9.69 -17.54
CA PRO A 47 1.56 -9.78 -18.77
C PRO A 47 1.96 -8.65 -19.73
N SER A 48 2.35 -9.02 -20.94
CA SER A 48 2.80 -8.10 -21.98
C SER A 48 1.62 -7.32 -22.54
N HIS A 49 1.24 -6.23 -21.90
CA HIS A 49 0.32 -5.25 -22.49
C HIS A 49 1.12 -4.18 -23.26
N SER A 50 1.80 -4.59 -24.32
CA SER A 50 2.42 -3.68 -25.28
C SER A 50 2.72 -4.45 -26.56
N GLU A 51 1.80 -4.36 -27.52
CA GLU A 51 2.11 -4.62 -28.92
C GLU A 51 3.12 -3.56 -29.37
N GLY A 52 4.37 -3.98 -29.57
CA GLY A 52 5.42 -3.15 -30.17
C GLY A 52 6.44 -2.61 -29.17
N GLY A 53 7.71 -2.90 -29.43
CA GLY A 53 8.84 -2.20 -28.84
C GLY A 53 9.81 -3.09 -28.09
N GLU A 54 10.94 -3.35 -28.73
CA GLU A 54 12.14 -3.95 -28.16
C GLU A 54 12.60 -3.23 -26.89
N GLY A 55 12.98 -3.99 -25.86
CA GLY A 55 13.66 -3.44 -24.67
C GLY A 55 13.20 -4.11 -23.38
N LYS A 56 14.07 -4.95 -22.79
CA LYS A 56 13.94 -5.44 -21.41
C LYS A 56 14.30 -4.34 -20.40
N GLU A 57 13.81 -3.12 -20.60
CA GLU A 57 14.00 -2.04 -19.63
C GLU A 57 12.86 -2.13 -18.61
N GLY A 58 13.19 -1.97 -17.32
CA GLY A 58 12.24 -2.10 -16.22
C GLY A 58 11.01 -1.22 -16.44
N LYS A 59 9.83 -1.82 -16.54
CA LYS A 59 8.59 -1.07 -16.74
C LYS A 59 8.34 -0.22 -15.50
N GLU A 60 8.20 1.08 -15.69
CA GLU A 60 7.74 1.98 -14.65
C GLU A 60 6.22 1.84 -14.47
N VAL A 61 5.79 1.67 -13.21
CA VAL A 61 4.39 1.49 -12.84
C VAL A 61 4.01 2.52 -11.79
N VAL A 62 2.94 3.27 -12.07
CA VAL A 62 2.33 4.18 -11.10
C VAL A 62 1.15 3.47 -10.43
N PHE A 63 1.22 3.32 -9.11
CA PHE A 63 0.15 2.75 -8.29
C PHE A 63 -0.56 3.87 -7.52
N VAL A 64 -1.85 4.03 -7.77
CA VAL A 64 -2.69 5.06 -7.14
C VAL A 64 -3.72 4.40 -6.22
N THR A 65 -3.76 4.80 -4.96
CA THR A 65 -4.76 4.35 -3.99
C THR A 65 -5.71 5.48 -3.59
N CYS A 66 -7.01 5.18 -3.65
CA CYS A 66 -8.07 6.07 -3.19
C CYS A 66 -8.81 5.37 -2.05
N ASN A 67 -8.31 5.57 -0.83
CA ASN A 67 -8.85 4.90 0.34
C ASN A 67 -9.63 5.87 1.24
N ARG A 68 -10.82 5.47 1.67
CA ARG A 68 -11.70 6.32 2.46
C ARG A 68 -11.17 6.53 3.89
N VAL A 69 -11.62 7.61 4.51
CA VAL A 69 -11.42 7.90 5.94
C VAL A 69 -12.71 7.70 6.73
N GLY A 70 -12.62 7.82 8.06
CA GLY A 70 -13.76 7.78 8.96
C GLY A 70 -13.98 6.45 9.65
N LYS A 71 -15.17 6.26 10.22
CA LYS A 71 -15.55 5.07 11.00
C LYS A 71 -16.98 4.68 10.66
N GLU A 72 -17.22 3.39 10.46
CA GLU A 72 -18.55 2.83 10.17
C GLU A 72 -18.72 1.52 10.92
N ALA A 73 -19.86 1.34 11.60
CA ALA A 73 -20.19 0.12 12.37
C ALA A 73 -19.08 -0.38 13.33
N GLY A 74 -18.29 0.52 13.91
CA GLY A 74 -17.19 0.16 14.81
C GLY A 74 -15.83 0.00 14.13
N THR A 75 -15.79 -0.15 12.80
CA THR A 75 -14.56 -0.30 12.01
C THR A 75 -14.03 1.05 11.55
N LYS A 76 -12.73 1.29 11.74
CA LYS A 76 -12.05 2.51 11.29
C LYS A 76 -11.43 2.27 9.91
N PHE A 77 -11.62 3.20 8.99
CA PHE A 77 -10.90 3.21 7.73
C PHE A 77 -9.58 3.97 7.89
N ILE A 78 -8.53 3.47 7.23
CA ILE A 78 -7.16 3.94 7.48
C ILE A 78 -6.78 5.17 6.64
N GLY A 79 -7.63 5.65 5.74
CA GLY A 79 -7.26 6.74 4.83
C GLY A 79 -5.99 6.41 4.07
N THR A 80 -5.00 7.30 4.12
CA THR A 80 -3.67 7.04 3.54
C THR A 80 -3.73 6.84 2.02
N SER A 81 -4.67 7.49 1.32
CA SER A 81 -4.65 7.56 -0.15
C SER A 81 -3.28 8.05 -0.62
N SER A 82 -2.69 7.38 -1.62
CA SER A 82 -1.28 7.58 -1.97
C SER A 82 -0.98 7.32 -3.44
N VAL A 83 0.13 7.89 -3.91
CA VAL A 83 0.70 7.65 -5.23
C VAL A 83 2.11 7.09 -5.04
N LEU A 84 2.34 5.89 -5.59
CA LEU A 84 3.65 5.23 -5.59
C LEU A 84 4.16 5.08 -7.02
N SER A 85 5.43 5.41 -7.27
CA SER A 85 6.15 4.99 -8.49
C SER A 85 6.99 3.75 -8.18
N MET A 86 7.00 2.80 -9.10
CA MET A 86 7.65 1.50 -8.94
C MET A 86 8.42 1.13 -10.21
N SER A 87 9.61 0.56 -10.05
CA SER A 87 10.35 -0.07 -11.15
C SER A 87 10.90 -1.42 -10.70
N SER A 88 10.94 -2.37 -11.62
CA SER A 88 11.58 -3.68 -11.43
C SER A 88 13.07 -3.67 -11.78
N ASP A 89 13.54 -2.67 -12.54
CA ASP A 89 14.93 -2.58 -12.99
C ASP A 89 15.39 -1.12 -13.13
N PRO A 90 16.20 -0.59 -12.19
CA PRO A 90 16.51 -1.19 -10.91
C PRO A 90 15.27 -1.28 -10.01
N SER A 91 15.25 -2.27 -9.10
CA SER A 91 14.18 -2.41 -8.10
C SER A 91 14.04 -1.12 -7.28
N ARG A 92 12.87 -0.49 -7.36
CA ARG A 92 12.58 0.77 -6.67
C ARG A 92 11.10 0.87 -6.32
N ILE A 93 10.83 1.41 -5.14
CA ILE A 93 9.53 1.94 -4.74
C ILE A 93 9.74 3.35 -4.22
N GLU A 94 8.96 4.28 -4.74
CA GLU A 94 9.01 5.68 -4.36
C GLU A 94 7.62 6.17 -3.99
N LEU A 95 7.49 6.75 -2.80
CA LEU A 95 6.26 7.43 -2.37
C LEU A 95 6.29 8.86 -2.93
N ILE A 96 5.43 9.13 -3.91
CA ILE A 96 5.35 10.45 -4.56
C ILE A 96 4.60 11.44 -3.64
N ASP A 97 3.39 11.07 -3.20
CA ASP A 97 2.63 11.83 -2.21
C ASP A 97 1.59 10.93 -1.51
N CYS A 98 1.11 11.34 -0.34
CA CYS A 98 0.02 10.68 0.37
C CYS A 98 -0.81 11.63 1.26
N CYS A 99 -2.06 11.23 1.49
CA CYS A 99 -2.92 11.79 2.52
C CYS A 99 -2.61 11.16 3.89
N ASN A 100 -3.01 11.84 4.97
CA ASN A 100 -2.95 11.24 6.30
C ASN A 100 -4.14 10.26 6.57
N ILE A 101 -4.18 9.65 7.75
CA ILE A 101 -5.22 8.66 8.10
C ILE A 101 -6.62 9.24 8.35
N SER A 102 -6.77 10.56 8.42
CA SER A 102 -8.04 11.22 8.81
C SER A 102 -8.50 12.32 7.87
N GLU A 103 -7.77 12.54 6.78
CA GLU A 103 -7.98 13.66 5.86
C GLU A 103 -8.93 13.31 4.70
N GLU A 104 -9.99 14.10 4.58
CA GLU A 104 -10.78 14.19 3.35
C GLU A 104 -10.13 15.19 2.41
N ARG A 105 -9.55 14.71 1.30
CA ARG A 105 -8.77 15.54 0.37
C ARG A 105 -8.84 15.00 -1.06
N VAL A 106 -8.64 15.90 -2.03
CA VAL A 106 -8.21 15.56 -3.39
C VAL A 106 -6.70 15.76 -3.47
N LEU A 107 -5.98 14.68 -3.80
CA LEU A 107 -4.53 14.71 -3.99
C LEU A 107 -4.22 14.82 -5.48
N LEU A 108 -3.39 15.80 -5.84
CA LEU A 108 -2.84 15.99 -7.18
C LEU A 108 -1.35 15.66 -7.12
N ALA A 109 -0.87 14.82 -8.03
CA ALA A 109 0.52 14.41 -8.12
C ALA A 109 0.99 14.48 -9.58
N GLU A 110 2.25 14.89 -9.77
CA GLU A 110 2.96 14.80 -11.04
C GLU A 110 3.83 13.54 -11.01
N VAL A 111 3.75 12.71 -12.05
CA VAL A 111 4.38 11.40 -12.15
C VAL A 111 5.18 11.28 -13.44
#